data_AF-A0A540MLK6-F1
#
_entry.id   AF-A0A540MLK6-F1
#
_cell.length_a   1.000
_cell.length_b   1.000
_cell.length_c   1.000
_cell.angle_alpha   90.00
_cell.angle_beta   90.00
_cell.angle_gamma   90.00
#
_symmetry.space_group_name_H-M   'P 1'
#
loop_
_entity.id
_entity.type
_entity.pdbx_description
1 polymer ?
#
loop_
_entity_poly.entity_id
_entity_poly.type
_entity_poly.pdbx_seq_one_letter_code
_entity_poly.pdbx_strand_id
1 'polypeptide(L)' 'MGAAFKLGLRLYGEMLRIGFDPDVFTYTALIRGHCVGGNMKEAEEHFTKIQKSDLPIDHVPYRILFKEYC' A
#
# COMPACT_ATOMS: atom_id res chain seq x y z
N MET A 1 12.75 -2.65 8.92
CA MET A 1 12.17 -2.62 7.54
C MET A 1 13.18 -3.18 6.53
N GLY A 2 12.82 -4.26 5.82
CA GLY A 2 13.76 -5.05 4.99
C GLY A 2 14.21 -4.37 3.69
N ALA A 3 15.34 -4.80 3.13
CA ALA A 3 15.93 -4.22 1.91
C ALA A 3 14.99 -4.28 0.70
N ALA A 4 14.24 -5.37 0.54
CA ALA A 4 13.26 -5.53 -0.54
C ALA A 4 12.14 -4.49 -0.47
N PHE A 5 11.59 -4.22 0.72
CA PHE A 5 10.53 -3.23 0.88
C PHE A 5 11.01 -1.80 0.59
N LYS A 6 12.24 -1.46 0.99
CA LYS A 6 12.84 -0.17 0.64
C LYS A 6 12.98 0.02 -0.87
N LEU A 7 13.33 -1.03 -1.62
CA LEU A 7 13.35 -0.98 -3.08
C LEU A 7 11.93 -0.80 -3.63
N GLY A 8 10.93 -1.51 -3.09
CA GLY A 8 9.53 -1.34 -3.48
C GLY A 8 9.03 0.09 -3.32
N LEU A 9 9.35 0.77 -2.21
CA LEU A 9 9.00 2.18 -2.00
C LEU A 9 9.65 3.12 -3.03
N ARG A 10 10.91 2.84 -3.44
CA ARG A 10 11.57 3.63 -4.50
C ARG A 10 10.88 3.43 -5.85
N LEU A 11 10.54 2.20 -6.20
CA LEU A 11 9.83 1.88 -7.44
C LEU A 11 8.43 2.50 -7.45
N TYR A 12 7.73 2.50 -6.32
CA TYR A 12 6.46 3.21 -6.15
C TYR A 12 6.62 4.73 -6.39
N GLY A 13 7.64 5.34 -5.81
CA GLY A 13 7.92 6.77 -6.05
C GLY A 13 8.26 7.06 -7.51
N GLU A 14 9.02 6.17 -8.17
CA GLU A 14 9.34 6.31 -9.59
C GLU A 14 8.11 6.15 -10.49
N MET A 15 7.24 5.18 -10.21
CA MET A 15 5.96 4.97 -10.90
C MET A 15 5.13 6.26 -10.91
N LEU A 16 4.97 6.89 -9.74
CA LEU A 16 4.28 8.18 -9.62
C LEU A 16 4.99 9.30 -10.39
N ARG A 17 6.33 9.37 -10.29
CA ARG A 17 7.15 10.41 -10.93
C ARG A 17 7.00 10.40 -12.46
N ILE A 18 6.87 9.22 -13.06
CA ILE A 18 6.72 9.08 -14.52
C ILE A 18 5.26 9.07 -14.99
N GLY A 19 4.31 9.30 -14.07
CA GLY A 19 2.89 9.45 -14.39
C GLY A 19 2.12 8.14 -14.53
N PHE A 20 2.65 7.02 -14.01
CA PHE A 20 1.87 5.80 -13.88
C PHE A 20 1.07 5.84 -12.58
N ASP A 21 -0.22 5.49 -12.69
CA ASP A 21 -1.07 5.33 -11.53
C ASP A 21 -0.84 3.95 -10.90
N PRO A 22 -0.65 3.89 -9.56
CA PRO A 22 -0.57 2.62 -8.85
C PRO A 22 -1.91 1.89 -8.93
N ASP A 23 -1.85 0.58 -9.15
CA ASP A 23 -3.05 -0.26 -9.16
C ASP A 23 -3.41 -0.81 -7.76
N VAL A 24 -4.52 -1.55 -7.70
CA VAL A 24 -5.00 -2.20 -6.47
C VAL A 24 -3.92 -3.06 -5.83
N PHE A 25 -3.15 -3.79 -6.64
CA PHE A 25 -2.10 -4.68 -6.18
C PHE A 25 -0.94 -3.90 -5.55
N THR A 26 -0.54 -2.79 -6.16
CA THR A 26 0.52 -1.91 -5.66
C THR A 26 0.17 -1.35 -4.30
N TYR A 27 -1.04 -0.78 -4.14
CA TYR A 27 -1.51 -0.31 -2.84
C TYR A 27 -1.61 -1.44 -1.82
N THR A 28 -2.16 -2.59 -2.21
CA THR A 28 -2.29 -3.76 -1.31
C THR A 28 -0.92 -4.23 -0.79
N ALA A 29 0.10 -4.25 -1.65
CA ALA A 29 1.46 -4.63 -1.29
C ALA A 29 2.08 -3.61 -0.32
N LEU A 30 1.88 -2.31 -0.55
CA LEU A 30 2.36 -1.24 0.32
C LEU A 30 1.69 -1.30 1.70
N ILE A 31 0.36 -1.44 1.74
CA ILE A 31 -0.41 -1.59 2.99
C ILE A 31 0.15 -2.76 3.81
N ARG A 32 0.28 -3.96 3.20
CA ARG A 32 0.85 -5.13 3.88
C ARG A 32 2.26 -4.89 4.40
N GLY A 33 3.13 -4.30 3.57
CA GLY A 33 4.52 -4.07 3.96
C GLY A 33 4.65 -3.06 5.11
N HIS A 34 3.79 -2.04 5.13
CA HIS A 34 3.70 -1.09 6.23
C HIS A 34 3.18 -1.75 7.51
N CYS A 35 2.10 -2.55 7.45
CA CYS A 35 1.59 -3.29 8.61
C CYS A 35 2.64 -4.21 9.24
N VAL A 36 3.31 -5.04 8.40
CA VAL A 36 4.41 -5.93 8.86
C VAL A 36 5.57 -5.13 9.47
N GLY A 37 5.76 -3.88 9.02
CA GLY A 37 6.74 -2.95 9.57
C GLY A 37 6.33 -2.22 10.84
N GLY A 38 5.09 -2.38 11.32
CA GLY A 38 4.51 -1.60 12.43
C GLY A 38 4.13 -0.17 12.06
N ASN A 39 4.16 0.17 10.76
CA ASN A 39 3.94 1.52 10.23
C ASN A 39 2.46 1.72 9.87
N MET A 40 1.56 1.62 10.85
CA MET A 40 0.11 1.58 10.60
C MET A 40 -0.42 2.88 9.98
N LYS A 41 0.15 4.03 10.34
CA LYS A 41 -0.25 5.32 9.76
C LYS A 41 -0.07 5.35 8.25
N GLU A 42 1.09 4.91 7.77
CA GLU A 42 1.39 4.85 6.35
C GLU A 42 0.51 3.81 5.63
N ALA A 43 0.19 2.68 6.28
CA ALA A 43 -0.76 1.71 5.76
C ALA A 43 -2.15 2.33 5.55
N GLU A 44 -2.67 3.07 6.54
CA GLU A 44 -3.94 3.79 6.46
C GLU A 44 -3.93 4.89 5.38
N GLU A 45 -2.81 5.61 5.23
CA GLU A 45 -2.65 6.61 4.16
C GLU A 45 -2.74 5.97 2.77
N HIS A 46 -2.08 4.82 2.57
CA HIS A 46 -2.19 4.08 1.31
C HIS A 46 -3.60 3.53 1.08
N PHE A 47 -4.26 3.06 2.13
CA PHE A 47 -5.65 2.61 2.05
C PHE A 47 -6.61 3.75 1.70
N THR A 48 -6.43 4.93 2.29
CA THR A 48 -7.21 6.13 1.95
C THR A 48 -7.00 6.56 0.49
N LYS A 49 -5.76 6.45 -0.02
CA LYS A 49 -5.44 6.78 -1.42
C LYS A 49 -6.20 5.87 -2.39
N ILE A 50 -6.19 4.56 -2.17
CA ILE A 50 -6.94 3.63 -3.02
C ILE A 50 -8.45 3.83 -2.90
N GLN A 51 -8.98 4.15 -1.71
CA GLN A 51 -10.39 4.51 -1.52
C GLN A 51 -10.86 5.74 -2.30
N LYS A 52 -9.95 6.69 -2.56
CA LYS A 52 -10.23 7.91 -3.33
C LYS A 52 -9.95 7.75 -4.82
N SER A 53 -9.45 6.60 -5.25
CA SER A 53 -9.21 6.30 -6.66
C SER A 53 -10.45 5.68 -7.29
N ASP A 54 -10.52 5.69 -8.62
CA ASP A 54 -11.58 5.01 -9.37
C ASP A 54 -11.33 3.49 -9.52
N LEU A 55 -10.36 2.94 -8.78
CA LEU A 55 -9.99 1.54 -8.85
C LEU A 55 -11.03 0.65 -8.13
N PRO A 56 -11.39 -0.51 -8.71
CA PRO A 56 -12.26 -1.48 -8.05
C PRO A 56 -11.49 -2.16 -6.91
N ILE A 57 -11.70 -1.69 -5.68
CA ILE A 57 -10.98 -2.18 -4.50
C ILE A 57 -11.46 -3.60 -4.15
N ASP A 58 -10.51 -4.50 -3.95
CA ASP A 58 -10.78 -5.86 -3.48
C ASP A 58 -10.94 -5.91 -1.94
N HIS A 59 -11.45 -7.02 -1.42
CA HIS A 59 -11.54 -7.30 0.02
C HIS A 59 -10.16 -7.48 0.70
N VAL A 60 -9.10 -7.69 -0.08
CA VAL A 60 -7.76 -8.03 0.44
C VAL A 60 -7.13 -6.90 1.29
N PRO A 61 -7.09 -5.63 0.86
CA PRO A 61 -6.67 -4.51 1.71
C PRO A 61 -7.36 -4.46 3.08
N TYR A 62 -8.69 -4.62 3.12
CA TYR A 62 -9.47 -4.63 4.35
C TYR A 62 -9.07 -5.78 5.26
N ARG A 63 -8.93 -6.99 4.71
CA ARG A 63 -8.50 -8.17 5.46
C ARG A 63 -7.11 -7.99 6.08
N ILE A 64 -6.18 -7.36 5.34
CA ILE A 64 -4.83 -7.08 5.85
C ILE A 64 -4.92 -6.13 7.05
N LEU A 65 -5.60 -5.00 6.91
CA LEU A 65 -5.75 -4.04 8.01
C LEU A 65 -6.45 -4.65 9.21
N PHE A 66 -7.57 -5.35 9.01
CA PHE A 66 -8.31 -6.00 10.08
C PHE A 66 -7.45 -6.99 10.88
N LYS A 67 -6.65 -7.81 10.19
CA LYS A 67 -5.73 -8.76 10.84
C LYS A 67 -4.65 -8.08 11.67
N GLU A 68 -4.27 -6.85 11.35
CA GLU A 68 -3.14 -6.17 12.00
C GLU A 68 -3.61 -5.29 13.16
N TYR A 69 -4.89 -4.88 13.17
CA TYR A 69 -5.52 -4.23 14.32
C TYR A 69 -5.97 -5.20 15.42
N CYS A 70 -6.19 -6.48 15.10
CA CYS A 70 -6.77 -7.49 16.00
C CYS A 70 -5.88 -8.73 16.09
#